data_AF-A0AA86TIS9-F1
#
_entry.id   AF-A0AA86TIS9-F1
#
_cell.length_a   1.000
_cell.length_b   1.000
_cell.length_c   1.000
_cell.angle_alpha   90.00
_cell.angle_beta   90.00
_cell.angle_gamma   90.00
#
_symmetry.space_group_name_H-M   'P 1'
#
loop_
_entity.id
_entity.type
_entity.pdbx_description
1 polymer ?
#
loop_
_entity_poly.entity_id
_entity_poly.type
_entity_poly.pdbx_seq_one_letter_code
_entity_poly.pdbx_strand_id
1 'polypeptide(L)'
;MSLYSDQMLNEALSPFITEQNVVLIDDIVESGSTMRRLLALIPQAFSCTCLSVQKQISFCGCDFVPRCKLVGFGIAQNGRKMNWDHILCSEGENIVEEFRKQFEGIFE
;
A
#
# COMPACT_ATOMS: atom_id res chain seq x y z
N MET A 1 10.08 0.52 14.35
CA MET A 1 10.65 -0.64 15.07
C MET A 1 10.03 -1.88 14.43
N SER A 2 10.82 -2.82 13.88
CA SER A 2 10.29 -4.03 13.23
C SER A 2 9.72 -4.98 14.29
N LEU A 3 8.50 -5.47 14.11
CA LEU A 3 7.87 -6.46 14.99
C LEU A 3 8.51 -7.85 14.88
N TYR A 4 9.33 -8.06 13.85
CA TYR A 4 10.01 -9.32 13.56
C TYR A 4 11.52 -9.11 13.48
N SER A 5 12.29 -10.10 13.94
CA SER A 5 13.73 -10.14 13.71
C SER A 5 14.01 -10.34 12.23
N ASP A 6 15.16 -9.86 11.76
CA ASP A 6 15.59 -10.04 10.36
C ASP A 6 15.69 -11.53 9.99
N GLN A 7 16.03 -12.37 10.97
CA GLN A 7 16.08 -13.82 10.81
C GLN A 7 14.70 -14.42 10.50
N MET A 8 13.66 -14.05 11.26
CA MET A 8 12.29 -14.55 11.01
C MET A 8 11.76 -14.11 9.64
N LEU A 9 12.08 -12.88 9.24
CA LEU A 9 11.69 -12.36 7.92
C LEU A 9 12.36 -13.17 6.80
N ASN A 10 13.65 -13.44 6.92
CA ASN A 10 14.39 -14.21 5.92
C ASN A 10 13.89 -15.65 5.82
N GLU A 11 13.60 -16.30 6.95
CA GLU A 11 13.03 -17.66 6.95
C GLU A 11 11.66 -17.68 6.26
N ALA A 12 10.76 -16.75 6.61
CA ALA A 12 9.41 -16.67 6.03
C ALA A 12 9.42 -16.36 4.52
N LEU A 13 10.38 -15.56 4.06
CA LEU A 13 10.46 -15.14 2.65
C LEU A 13 11.32 -16.08 1.79
N SER A 14 12.13 -16.95 2.41
CA SER A 14 13.04 -17.85 1.70
C SER A 14 12.42 -18.66 0.56
N PRO A 15 11.16 -19.16 0.65
CA PRO A 15 10.58 -19.94 -0.44
C PRO A 15 10.37 -19.12 -1.72
N PHE A 16 10.21 -17.80 -1.60
CA PHE A 16 9.89 -16.93 -2.73
C PHE A 16 11.13 -16.36 -3.42
N ILE A 17 12.32 -16.46 -2.80
CA ILE A 17 13.56 -15.89 -3.35
C ILE A 17 13.94 -16.52 -4.68
N THR A 18 13.65 -17.81 -4.88
CA THR A 18 13.96 -18.55 -6.11
C THR A 18 12.81 -18.60 -7.10
N GLU A 19 11.63 -18.12 -6.72
CA GLU A 19 10.44 -18.14 -7.57
C GLU A 19 10.56 -17.10 -8.68
N GLN A 20 10.18 -17.47 -9.91
CA GLN A 20 10.28 -16.55 -11.05
C GLN A 20 9.20 -15.48 -11.04
N ASN A 21 8.01 -15.81 -10.55
CA ASN A 21 6.83 -14.97 -10.62
C ASN A 21 6.32 -14.69 -9.21
N VAL A 22 6.76 -13.59 -8.62
CA VAL A 22 6.35 -13.16 -7.29
C VAL A 22 5.65 -11.81 -7.40
N VAL A 23 4.49 -11.69 -6.75
CA VAL A 23 3.78 -10.42 -6.61
C VAL A 23 3.65 -10.10 -5.13
N LEU A 24 4.23 -8.98 -4.73
CA LEU A 24 4.10 -8.43 -3.39
C LEU A 24 2.87 -7.53 -3.35
N ILE A 25 1.88 -7.90 -2.54
CA ILE A 25 0.59 -7.19 -2.46
C ILE A 25 0.52 -6.44 -1.15
N ASP A 26 0.17 -5.15 -1.22
CA ASP A 26 -0.08 -4.29 -0.06
C ASP A 26 -1.34 -3.45 -0.28
N ASP A 27 -2.06 -3.10 0.80
CA ASP A 27 -3.28 -2.29 0.70
C ASP A 27 -2.95 -0.84 0.34
N ILE A 28 -1.94 -0.27 1.01
CA ILE A 28 -1.42 1.07 0.75
C ILE A 28 0.12 1.15 0.85
N VAL A 29 0.73 1.80 -0.13
CA VAL A 29 2.16 2.18 -0.07
C VAL A 29 2.32 3.67 0.22
N GLU A 30 2.53 4.01 1.49
CA GLU A 30 2.75 5.41 1.92
C GLU A 30 4.20 5.87 1.69
N SER A 31 5.15 5.28 2.42
CA SER A 31 6.59 5.67 2.37
C SER A 31 7.43 4.81 1.42
N GLY A 32 6.87 3.69 0.96
CA GLY A 32 7.59 2.69 0.16
C GLY A 32 8.74 1.99 0.89
N SER A 33 8.93 2.20 2.20
CA SER A 33 10.04 1.59 2.95
C SER A 33 9.89 0.06 3.04
N THR A 34 8.70 -0.43 3.37
CA THR A 34 8.36 -1.86 3.38
C THR A 34 8.60 -2.49 2.01
N MET A 35 8.01 -1.91 0.96
CA MET A 35 8.13 -2.45 -0.40
C MET A 35 9.57 -2.46 -0.90
N ARG A 36 10.36 -1.39 -0.66
CA ARG A 36 11.79 -1.36 -0.99
C ARG A 36 12.58 -2.46 -0.28
N ARG A 37 12.28 -2.71 0.99
CA ARG A 37 12.96 -3.78 1.75
C ARG A 37 12.62 -5.16 1.20
N LEU A 38 11.36 -5.41 0.87
CA LEU A 38 10.92 -6.68 0.29
C LEU A 38 11.52 -6.91 -1.10
N LEU A 39 11.51 -5.88 -1.96
CA LEU A 39 12.15 -5.92 -3.28
C LEU A 39 13.67 -6.10 -3.20
N ALA A 40 14.33 -5.60 -2.15
CA ALA A 40 15.75 -5.88 -1.94
C ALA A 40 16.02 -7.37 -1.61
N LEU A 41 15.05 -8.06 -1.01
CA LEU A 41 15.14 -9.50 -0.71
C LEU A 41 14.71 -10.38 -1.88
N ILE A 42 13.72 -9.93 -2.65
CA ILE A 42 13.16 -10.64 -3.81
C ILE A 42 13.15 -9.68 -5.02
N PRO A 43 14.32 -9.43 -5.63
CA PRO A 43 14.50 -8.38 -6.64
C PRO A 43 13.72 -8.59 -7.93
N GLN A 44 13.31 -9.83 -8.22
CA GLN A 44 12.47 -10.18 -9.37
C GLN A 44 10.97 -9.94 -9.13
N ALA A 45 10.56 -9.66 -7.89
CA ALA A 45 9.14 -9.52 -7.58
C ALA A 45 8.55 -8.23 -8.17
N PHE A 46 7.28 -8.30 -8.56
CA PHE A 46 6.48 -7.13 -8.88
C PHE A 46 5.77 -6.61 -7.63
N SER A 47 5.60 -5.30 -7.54
CA SER A 47 4.81 -4.66 -6.48
C SER A 47 3.41 -4.34 -6.97
N CYS A 48 2.39 -4.72 -6.20
CA CYS A 48 0.99 -4.46 -6.49
C CYS A 48 0.32 -3.80 -5.28
N THR A 49 -0.39 -2.69 -5.51
CA THR A 49 -1.14 -2.03 -4.44
C THR A 49 -2.41 -1.37 -4.93
N CYS A 50 -3.40 -1.25 -4.04
CA CYS A 50 -4.61 -0.50 -4.35
C CYS A 50 -4.35 1.00 -4.32
N LEU A 51 -3.60 1.47 -3.32
CA LEU A 51 -3.37 2.88 -3.04
C LEU A 51 -1.87 3.16 -2.91
N SER A 52 -1.38 4.20 -3.55
CA SER A 52 0.02 4.59 -3.39
C SER A 52 0.17 6.10 -3.32
N VAL A 53 1.03 6.55 -2.41
CA VAL A 53 1.58 7.92 -2.41
C VAL A 53 2.87 7.98 -3.25
N GLN A 54 3.38 6.82 -3.66
CA GLN A 54 4.62 6.64 -4.41
C GLN A 54 4.35 6.26 -5.87
N LYS A 55 5.12 6.84 -6.81
CA LYS A 55 4.98 6.52 -8.25
C LYS A 55 5.68 5.23 -8.69
N GLN A 56 6.50 4.63 -7.83
CA GLN A 56 7.37 3.50 -8.18
C GLN A 56 6.75 2.16 -7.74
N ILE A 57 5.55 1.85 -8.24
CA ILE A 57 4.85 0.58 -8.02
C ILE A 57 4.55 -0.05 -9.37
N SER A 58 4.72 -1.38 -9.49
CA SER A 58 4.54 -2.08 -10.78
C SER A 58 3.07 -2.04 -11.22
N PHE A 59 2.15 -2.28 -10.29
CA PHE A 59 0.72 -2.23 -10.51
C PHE A 59 0.05 -1.42 -9.40
N CYS A 60 -0.59 -0.30 -9.76
CA CYS A 60 -1.23 0.58 -8.79
C CYS A 60 -2.67 0.88 -9.22
N GLY A 61 -3.63 0.77 -8.28
CA GLY A 61 -5.01 1.17 -8.52
C GLY A 61 -5.18 2.69 -8.57
N CYS A 62 -4.62 3.41 -7.59
CA CYS A 62 -4.66 4.86 -7.48
C CYS A 62 -3.34 5.38 -6.87
N ASP A 63 -2.61 6.23 -7.61
CA ASP A 63 -1.30 6.77 -7.21
C ASP A 63 -1.31 8.27 -6.83
N PHE A 64 -2.50 8.87 -6.81
CA PHE A 64 -2.72 10.28 -6.46
C PHE A 64 -3.41 10.43 -5.10
N VAL A 65 -3.13 9.48 -4.20
CA VAL A 65 -3.71 9.44 -2.85
C VAL A 65 -3.26 10.67 -2.05
N PRO A 66 -4.19 11.43 -1.45
CA PRO A 66 -3.83 12.58 -0.63
C PRO A 66 -3.01 12.12 0.56
N ARG A 67 -2.09 12.98 1.02
CA ARG A 67 -1.31 12.73 2.24
C ARG A 67 -2.19 12.93 3.46
N CYS A 68 -3.08 11.96 3.70
CA CYS A 68 -3.99 11.95 4.83
C CYS A 68 -4.03 10.59 5.52
N LYS A 69 -4.53 10.57 6.76
CA LYS A 69 -4.80 9.32 7.46
C LYS A 69 -6.05 8.66 6.88
N LEU A 70 -5.85 7.51 6.27
CA LEU A 70 -6.91 6.66 5.75
C LEU A 70 -7.34 5.60 6.77
N VAL A 71 -8.60 5.18 6.66
CA VAL A 71 -9.19 4.09 7.44
C VAL A 71 -10.27 3.40 6.64
N GLY A 72 -10.50 2.11 6.90
CA GLY A 72 -11.41 1.28 6.13
C GLY A 72 -10.69 0.61 4.97
N PHE A 73 -11.41 -0.23 4.24
CA PHE A 73 -10.87 -1.02 3.13
C PHE A 73 -9.63 -1.84 3.54
N GLY A 74 -9.69 -2.49 4.72
CA GLY A 74 -8.56 -3.21 5.31
C GLY A 74 -7.58 -2.33 6.11
N ILE A 75 -7.56 -1.01 5.87
CA ILE A 75 -6.66 -0.08 6.57
C ILE A 75 -7.17 0.17 7.99
N ALA A 76 -6.33 -0.17 8.98
CA ALA A 76 -6.67 -0.07 10.40
C ALA A 76 -6.38 1.33 10.97
N GLN A 77 -7.32 1.86 11.76
CA GLN A 77 -7.06 2.99 12.65
C GLN A 77 -6.95 2.47 14.08
N ASN A 78 -5.72 2.41 14.62
CA ASN A 78 -5.44 1.85 15.95
C ASN A 78 -6.02 0.43 16.13
N GLY A 79 -5.90 -0.41 15.10
CA GLY A 79 -6.41 -1.79 15.10
C GLY A 79 -7.93 -1.93 14.96
N ARG A 80 -8.65 -0.85 14.62
CA ARG A 80 -10.12 -0.84 14.45
C ARG A 80 -10.52 -0.41 13.04
N LYS A 81 -11.81 -0.62 12.72
CA LYS A 81 -12.49 -0.12 11.51
C LYS A 81 -11.97 -0.68 10.17
N MET A 82 -11.21 -1.79 10.21
CA MET A 82 -10.73 -2.48 9.00
C MET A 82 -11.88 -3.06 8.15
N ASN A 83 -13.03 -3.34 8.79
CA ASN A 83 -14.22 -3.92 8.18
C ASN A 83 -15.17 -2.89 7.57
N TRP A 84 -14.77 -1.63 7.46
CA TRP A 84 -15.53 -0.63 6.74
C TRP A 84 -15.22 -0.76 5.25
N ASP A 85 -16.25 -0.93 4.41
CA ASP A 85 -16.05 -1.22 2.98
C ASP A 85 -15.47 -0.04 2.20
N HIS A 86 -15.67 1.18 2.69
CA HIS A 86 -15.20 2.40 2.04
C HIS A 86 -13.91 2.92 2.67
N ILE A 87 -13.03 3.46 1.83
CA ILE A 87 -11.90 4.26 2.27
C ILE A 87 -12.44 5.60 2.79
N LEU A 88 -12.10 5.92 4.03
CA LEU A 88 -12.41 7.20 4.65
C LEU A 88 -11.10 7.91 5.02
N CYS A 89 -11.12 9.24 4.94
CA CYS A 89 -10.01 10.10 5.32
C CYS A 89 -10.43 10.91 6.56
N SER A 90 -9.56 11.01 7.57
CA SER A 90 -9.88 11.74 8.82
C SER A 90 -9.53 13.23 8.78
N GLU A 91 -9.14 13.75 7.63
CA GLU A 91 -8.78 15.17 7.46
C GLU A 91 -10.00 16.02 7.10
N GLY A 92 -9.80 17.33 6.95
CA GLY A 92 -10.88 18.26 6.62
C GLY A 92 -11.54 18.01 5.26
N GLU A 93 -12.81 18.40 5.14
CA GLU A 93 -13.66 18.16 3.95
C GLU A 93 -13.02 18.60 2.63
N ASN A 94 -12.29 19.72 2.63
CA ASN A 94 -11.63 20.25 1.43
C ASN A 94 -10.66 19.24 0.77
N ILE A 95 -9.90 18.48 1.56
CA ILE A 95 -8.95 17.47 1.03
C ILE A 95 -9.69 16.30 0.40
N VAL A 96 -10.84 15.92 0.97
CA VAL A 96 -11.69 14.84 0.46
C VAL A 96 -12.34 15.24 -0.87
N GLU A 97 -12.82 16.48 -0.98
CA GLU A 97 -13.40 16.99 -2.23
C GLU A 97 -12.38 17.07 -3.35
N GLU A 98 -11.18 17.58 -3.08
CA GLU A 98 -10.09 17.63 -4.08
C GLU A 98 -9.70 16.24 -4.57
N PHE A 99 -9.65 15.24 -3.67
CA PHE A 99 -9.36 13.86 -4.06
C PHE A 99 -10.47 13.25 -4.93
N ARG A 100 -11.74 13.48 -4.58
CA ARG A 100 -12.88 13.01 -5.38
C ARG A 100 -12.88 13.58 -6.79
N LYS A 101 -12.59 14.88 -6.95
CA LYS A 101 -12.49 15.53 -8.28
C LYS A 101 -11.45 14.87 -9.18
N GLN A 102 -10.36 14.35 -8.61
CA GLN A 102 -9.34 13.64 -9.40
C GLN A 102 -9.83 12.30 -9.93
N PHE A 103 -10.77 11.63 -9.26
CA PHE A 103 -11.43 10.43 -9.80
C PHE A 103 -12.45 10.76 -10.88
N GLU A 104 -13.20 11.86 -10.74
CA GLU A 104 -14.21 12.25 -11.74
C GLU A 104 -13.58 12.50 -13.11
N GLY A 105 -12.41 13.14 -13.16
CA GLY A 105 -11.68 13.40 -14.41
C GLY A 105 -11.03 12.16 -15.06
N ILE A 106 -11.13 10.96 -14.47
CA ILE A 106 -10.60 9.71 -15.05
C ILE A 106 -11.63 9.01 -15.95
N PHE A 107 -12.92 9.31 -15.76
CA PHE A 107 -14.03 8.68 -16.49
C PHE A 107 -14.60 9.55 -17.63
N GLU A 108 -13.95 10.67 -17.95
CA GLU A 108 -14.20 11.49 -19.14
C GLU A 108 -13.16 11.18 -20.23
#